data_AF-A0A7W5MQ24-F1
#
_entry.id   AF-A0A7W5MQ24-F1
#
_cell.length_a   1.000
_cell.length_b   1.000
_cell.length_c   1.000
_cell.angle_alpha   90.00
_cell.angle_beta   90.00
_cell.angle_gamma   90.00
#
_symmetry.space_group_name_H-M   'P 1'
#
loop_
_entity.id
_entity.type
_entity.pdbx_description
1 polymer ?
#
loop_
_entity_poly.entity_id
_entity_poly.type
_entity_poly.pdbx_seq_one_letter_code
_entity_poly.pdbx_strand_id
1 'polypeptide(L)'
;MPIRMHVAGSGPETRLGFPNYEEGSRLGELTVLIAGAPGTNACQPEGSPLELLVRFAGYPNEFALWWDGVTCELGCSVPGGIEMDRIAAKLASAGMFVAA
;
A
#
# COMPACT_ATOMS: atom_id res chain seq x y z
N MET A 1 -17.35 2.10 1.92
CA MET A 1 -17.21 1.40 0.62
C MET A 1 -15.88 0.66 0.63
N PRO A 2 -15.79 -0.56 0.08
CA PRO A 2 -14.54 -1.29 0.05
C PRO A 2 -13.52 -0.61 -0.88
N ILE A 3 -12.26 -0.58 -0.46
CA ILE A 3 -11.14 -0.02 -1.22
C ILE A 3 -10.69 -1.05 -2.25
N ARG A 4 -10.76 -0.70 -3.52
CA ARG A 4 -10.23 -1.57 -4.58
C ARG A 4 -8.72 -1.50 -4.60
N MET A 5 -8.09 -2.66 -4.77
CA MET A 5 -6.67 -2.79 -5.03
C MET A 5 -6.43 -3.79 -6.14
N HIS A 6 -5.39 -3.59 -6.93
CA HIS A 6 -4.95 -4.56 -7.94
C HIS A 6 -3.43 -4.68 -7.90
N VAL A 7 -2.93 -5.88 -8.21
CA VAL A 7 -1.49 -6.12 -8.33
C VAL A 7 -1.08 -5.73 -9.76
N ALA A 8 -0.08 -4.87 -9.87
CA ALA A 8 0.50 -4.44 -11.14
C ALA A 8 2.01 -4.76 -11.17
N GLY A 9 2.55 -4.99 -12.36
CA GLY A 9 3.97 -5.29 -12.55
C GLY A 9 4.33 -6.76 -12.31
N SER A 10 5.64 -7.05 -12.28
CA SER A 10 6.17 -8.38 -12.01
C SER A 10 7.54 -8.33 -11.33
N GLY A 11 7.86 -9.33 -10.51
CA GLY A 11 9.15 -9.42 -9.82
C GLY A 11 9.39 -8.22 -8.87
N PRO A 12 10.56 -7.56 -8.91
CA PRO A 12 10.88 -6.43 -8.03
C PRO A 12 10.02 -5.18 -8.32
N GLU A 13 9.43 -5.08 -9.51
CA GLU A 13 8.56 -3.97 -9.89
C GLU A 13 7.08 -4.20 -9.55
N THR A 14 6.77 -5.25 -8.78
CA THR A 14 5.38 -5.50 -8.39
C THR A 14 4.89 -4.40 -7.43
N ARG A 15 3.68 -3.89 -7.67
CA ARG A 15 3.01 -2.82 -6.92
C ARG A 15 1.55 -3.19 -6.65
N LEU A 16 0.95 -2.52 -5.67
CA LEU A 16 -0.50 -2.53 -5.44
C LEU A 16 -1.08 -1.17 -5.80
N GLY A 17 -1.88 -1.10 -6.86
CA GLY A 17 -2.55 0.11 -7.28
C GLY A 17 -3.91 0.29 -6.60
N PHE A 18 -4.24 1.52 -6.23
CA PHE A 18 -5.48 1.92 -5.55
C PHE A 18 -6.29 2.90 -6.42
N PRO A 19 -7.10 2.41 -7.37
CA PRO A 19 -7.78 3.26 -8.35
C PRO A 19 -8.79 4.24 -7.72
N ASN A 20 -9.26 3.98 -6.49
CA ASN A 20 -10.14 4.91 -5.77
C ASN A 20 -9.41 6.14 -5.20
N TYR A 21 -8.09 6.22 -5.35
CA TYR A 21 -7.22 7.21 -4.71
C TYR A 21 -6.31 7.95 -5.71
N GLU A 22 -6.57 7.80 -7.01
CA GLU A 22 -5.82 8.44 -8.11
C GLU A 22 -5.83 9.98 -8.05
N GLU A 23 -6.87 10.60 -7.48
CA GLU A 23 -6.98 12.07 -7.36
C GLU A 23 -6.22 12.67 -6.16
N GLY A 24 -5.53 11.86 -5.35
CA GLY A 24 -4.65 12.31 -4.26
C GLY A 24 -5.33 12.88 -3.02
N SER A 25 -6.57 13.37 -3.14
CA SER A 25 -7.36 14.01 -2.08
C SER A 25 -7.59 13.12 -0.85
N ARG A 26 -7.53 11.80 -1.03
CA ARG A 26 -7.84 10.78 -0.01
C ARG A 26 -6.63 9.95 0.43
N LEU A 27 -5.41 10.34 0.06
CA LEU A 27 -4.20 9.57 0.42
C LEU A 27 -3.98 9.48 1.93
N GLY A 28 -4.33 10.53 2.67
CA GLY A 28 -4.30 10.49 4.13
C GLY A 28 -5.26 9.44 4.71
N GLU A 29 -6.45 9.30 4.13
CA GLU A 29 -7.41 8.26 4.50
C GLU A 29 -6.84 6.86 4.19
N LEU A 30 -6.34 6.64 2.97
CA LEU A 30 -5.75 5.35 2.57
C LEU A 30 -4.59 4.97 3.50
N THR A 31 -3.75 5.93 3.85
CA THR A 31 -2.64 5.71 4.74
C THR A 31 -3.07 5.24 6.12
N VAL A 32 -4.03 5.92 6.74
CA VAL A 32 -4.57 5.54 8.06
C VAL A 32 -5.17 4.13 8.01
N LEU A 33 -5.85 3.80 6.92
CA LEU A 33 -6.46 2.48 6.73
C LEU A 33 -5.44 1.36 6.55
N ILE A 34 -4.37 1.60 5.79
CA ILE A 34 -3.26 0.66 5.66
C ILE A 34 -2.54 0.53 7.00
N ALA A 35 -2.33 1.61 7.75
CA ALA A 35 -1.69 1.59 9.06
C ALA A 35 -2.48 0.80 10.11
N GLY A 36 -3.81 0.87 10.06
CA GLY A 36 -4.72 0.15 10.95
C GLY A 36 -4.95 -1.31 10.56
N ALA A 37 -4.38 -1.80 9.46
CA ALA A 37 -4.55 -3.18 9.05
C ALA A 37 -3.85 -4.15 10.04
N PRO A 38 -4.40 -5.35 10.28
CA PRO A 38 -3.76 -6.31 11.17
C PRO A 38 -2.34 -6.68 10.72
N GLY A 39 -1.38 -6.49 11.63
CA GLY A 39 0.01 -6.83 11.38
C GLY A 39 0.76 -5.81 10.52
N THR A 40 0.26 -4.58 10.36
CA THR A 40 1.03 -3.45 9.84
C THR A 40 1.55 -2.57 10.96
N ASN A 41 2.78 -2.09 10.82
CA ASN A 41 3.29 -0.93 11.52
C ASN A 41 3.60 0.11 10.44
N ALA A 42 2.86 1.21 10.42
CA ALA A 42 3.06 2.25 9.43
C ALA A 42 3.42 3.59 10.09
N CYS A 43 4.34 4.34 9.47
CA CYS A 43 4.75 5.67 9.92
C CYS A 43 4.55 6.67 8.79
N GLN A 44 3.80 7.75 9.07
CA GLN A 44 3.73 8.92 8.20
C GLN A 44 4.91 9.84 8.54
N PRO A 45 5.91 10.03 7.66
CA PRO A 45 6.83 11.15 7.74
C PRO A 45 6.08 12.49 7.87
N GLU A 46 6.58 13.37 8.75
CA GLU A 46 6.02 14.71 8.93
C GLU A 46 6.06 15.48 7.61
N GLY A 47 4.91 16.03 7.18
CA GLY A 47 4.82 16.95 6.05
C GLY A 47 4.45 16.36 4.69
N SER A 48 4.21 15.05 4.56
CA SER A 48 3.73 14.47 3.30
C SER A 48 2.78 13.28 3.50
N PRO A 49 1.51 13.35 3.04
CA PRO A 49 0.65 12.18 2.95
C PRO A 49 1.08 11.19 1.85
N LEU A 50 2.10 11.54 1.05
CA LEU A 50 2.53 10.83 -0.16
C LEU A 50 3.62 9.79 0.09
N GLU A 51 4.11 9.69 1.32
CA GLU A 51 5.05 8.65 1.71
C GLU A 51 4.54 8.05 3.01
N LEU A 52 4.20 6.76 2.98
CA LEU A 52 3.89 5.98 4.16
C LEU A 52 4.83 4.79 4.19
N LEU A 53 5.70 4.73 5.19
CA LEU A 53 6.52 3.55 5.41
C LEU A 53 5.69 2.50 6.14
N VAL A 54 5.31 1.43 5.44
CA VAL A 54 4.57 0.30 6.00
C VAL A 54 5.52 -0.87 6.22
N ARG A 55 5.38 -1.55 7.36
CA ARG A 55 6.04 -2.83 7.65
C ARG A 55 4.99 -3.85 8.03
N PHE A 56 5.07 -5.04 7.44
CA PHE A 56 4.15 -6.13 7.75
C PHE A 56 4.83 -7.16 8.66
N ALA A 57 4.18 -7.58 9.73
CA ALA A 57 4.65 -8.65 10.60
C ALA A 57 4.88 -9.92 9.75
N GLY A 58 6.14 -10.34 9.62
CA GLY A 58 6.57 -11.44 8.76
C GLY A 58 7.28 -11.04 7.45
N TYR A 59 7.47 -9.75 7.18
CA TYR A 59 8.25 -9.25 6.04
C TYR A 59 9.34 -8.30 6.55
N PRO A 60 10.63 -8.59 6.29
CA PRO A 60 11.73 -7.73 6.75
C PRO A 60 11.83 -6.41 5.96
N ASN A 61 11.13 -6.31 4.83
CA ASN A 61 11.23 -5.18 3.93
C ASN A 61 10.28 -4.03 4.30
N GLU A 62 10.66 -2.83 3.88
CA GLU A 62 9.86 -1.61 4.02
C GLU A 62 9.11 -1.31 2.73
N PHE A 63 7.88 -0.85 2.88
CA PHE A 63 6.99 -0.52 1.77
C PHE A 63 6.68 0.97 1.80
N ALA A 64 6.56 1.58 0.63
CA ALA A 64 6.16 2.97 0.48
C ALA A 64 4.87 3.05 -0.35
N LEU A 65 3.89 3.80 0.16
CA LEU A 65 2.76 4.28 -0.63
C LEU A 65 3.23 5.53 -1.39
N TRP A 66 3.00 5.59 -2.69
CA TRP A 66 3.35 6.69 -3.59
C TRP A 66 2.12 7.24 -4.30
N TRP A 67 2.14 8.53 -4.60
CA TRP A 67 1.22 9.16 -5.55
C TRP A 67 1.97 10.16 -6.41
N ASP A 68 1.81 10.04 -7.73
CA ASP A 68 2.55 10.81 -8.73
C ASP A 68 1.68 11.89 -9.41
N GLY A 69 0.46 12.10 -8.93
CA GLY A 69 -0.53 12.99 -9.56
C GLY A 69 -1.53 12.28 -10.48
N VAL A 70 -1.31 10.98 -10.77
CA VAL A 70 -2.16 10.18 -11.66
C VAL A 70 -2.50 8.82 -11.05
N THR A 71 -1.55 8.19 -10.38
CA THR A 71 -1.66 6.85 -9.81
C THR A 71 -1.37 6.88 -8.32
N CYS A 72 -1.99 5.97 -7.58
CA CYS A 72 -1.68 5.73 -6.17
C CYS A 72 -1.28 4.28 -6.00
N GLU A 73 -0.04 4.03 -5.58
CA GLU A 73 0.55 2.70 -5.56
C GLU A 73 1.33 2.41 -4.28
N LEU A 74 1.17 1.22 -3.71
CA LEU A 74 2.04 0.70 -2.64
C LEU A 74 3.07 -0.24 -3.26
N GLY A 75 4.35 -0.02 -2.98
CA GLY A 75 5.43 -0.90 -3.41
C GLY A 75 6.53 -1.06 -2.38
N CYS A 76 7.51 -1.90 -2.70
CA CYS A 76 8.68 -2.11 -1.85
C CYS A 76 9.80 -1.14 -2.21
N SER A 77 10.40 -0.49 -1.22
CA SER A 77 11.59 0.35 -1.42
C SER A 77 12.90 -0.44 -1.38
N VAL A 78 12.87 -1.70 -0.93
CA VAL A 78 14.04 -2.57 -0.77
C VAL A 78 14.21 -3.53 -1.97
N PRO A 79 15.41 -3.63 -2.57
CA PRO A 79 15.71 -4.60 -3.63
C PRO A 79 15.64 -6.05 -3.12
N GLY A 80 15.01 -6.95 -3.88
CA GLY A 80 14.90 -8.38 -3.50
C GLY A 80 13.60 -9.05 -3.89
N GLY A 81 12.64 -8.28 -4.43
CA GLY A 81 11.33 -8.79 -4.81
C GLY A 81 10.44 -8.97 -3.58
N ILE A 82 9.21 -8.49 -3.67
CA ILE A 82 8.18 -8.81 -2.70
C ILE A 82 7.03 -9.51 -3.40
N GLU A 83 6.52 -10.53 -2.72
CA GLU A 83 5.22 -11.10 -3.01
C GLU A 83 4.11 -10.10 -2.61
N MET A 84 3.90 -9.05 -3.42
CA MET A 84 2.83 -8.07 -3.20
C MET A 84 1.45 -8.75 -3.15
N ASP A 85 1.30 -9.94 -3.74
CA ASP A 85 0.13 -10.79 -3.58
C ASP A 85 -0.18 -11.13 -2.12
N ARG A 86 0.86 -11.43 -1.31
CA ARG A 86 0.65 -11.71 0.11
C ARG A 86 0.30 -10.43 0.89
N ILE A 87 0.82 -9.29 0.46
CA ILE A 87 0.46 -7.99 1.02
C ILE A 87 -1.00 -7.66 0.70
N ALA A 88 -1.42 -7.89 -0.54
CA ALA A 88 -2.81 -7.78 -0.96
C ALA A 88 -3.71 -8.67 -0.09
N ALA A 89 -3.33 -9.93 0.11
CA ALA A 89 -4.08 -10.86 0.95
C ALA A 89 -4.21 -10.38 2.41
N LYS A 90 -3.14 -9.82 2.98
CA LYS A 90 -3.17 -9.23 4.33
C LYS A 90 -4.11 -8.04 4.40
N LEU A 91 -4.02 -7.11 3.45
CA LEU A 91 -4.92 -5.97 3.38
C LEU A 91 -6.38 -6.42 3.19
N ALA A 92 -6.63 -7.42 2.34
CA ALA A 92 -7.97 -7.99 2.13
C ALA A 92 -8.54 -8.59 3.42
N SER A 93 -7.70 -9.25 4.23
CA SER A 93 -8.12 -9.82 5.52
C SER A 93 -8.55 -8.77 6.56
N ALA A 94 -8.18 -7.50 6.37
CA ALA A 94 -8.67 -6.38 7.18
C ALA A 94 -10.14 -6.03 6.91
N GLY A 95 -10.76 -6.63 5.87
CA GLY A 95 -12.18 -6.45 5.53
C GLY A 95 -12.53 -5.14 4.82
N MET A 96 -11.58 -4.21 4.73
CA MET A 96 -11.75 -2.90 4.09
C MET A 96 -11.23 -2.87 2.65
N PHE A 97 -10.37 -3.81 2.25
CA PHE A 97 -9.74 -3.86 0.94
C PHE A 97 -10.25 -5.05 0.13
N VAL A 98 -10.43 -4.87 -1.17
CA VAL A 98 -10.89 -5.92 -2.11
C VAL A 98 -10.02 -5.93 -3.35
N ALA A 99 -9.61 -7.13 -3.77
CA ALA A 99 -8.95 -7.30 -5.06
C ALA A 99 -9.93 -6.98 -6.20
N ALA A 100 -9.49 -6.15 -7.15
CA ALA A 100 -10.21 -5.81 -8.37
C ALA A 100 -9.84 -6.75 -9.53
#